data_AF-A0A2Z4UPE1-F1
#
_entry.id   AF-A0A2Z4UPE1-F1
#
_cell.length_a   1.000
_cell.length_b   1.000
_cell.length_c   1.000
_cell.angle_alpha   90.00
_cell.angle_beta   90.00
_cell.angle_gamma   90.00
#
_symmetry.space_group_name_H-M   'P 1'
#
loop_
_entity.id
_entity.type
_entity.pdbx_description
1 polymer ?
#
loop_
_entity_poly.entity_id
_entity_poly.type
_entity_poly.pdbx_seq_one_letter_code
_entity_poly.pdbx_strand_id
1 'polypeptide(L)'
;MAETVQELQARRDALLQMCIWQDHLLQSYRSINLMLQSFLLIVLAALVAIPSVLDFDQSAIFHLLTVVAAFPVTGVIWFTNSKIQEIILARGGDVSYVHKRVVRVENTLPVADRVFTEFKIVQGGHGDFTREEAEKLFLSDQSVTVEDVEKLITGRLGFARRVIDRNLFDGIRIAAVLLLVTKILILIAAIVQWQTV
;
A
#
# COMPACT_ATOMS: atom_id res chain seq x y z
N MET A 1 18.91 -31.85 -20.09
CA MET A 1 19.98 -30.90 -20.46
C MET A 1 20.18 -29.97 -19.29
N ALA A 2 21.40 -29.84 -18.78
CA ALA A 2 21.70 -28.80 -17.80
C ALA A 2 21.70 -27.44 -18.52
N GLU A 3 21.01 -26.43 -17.97
CA GLU A 3 21.06 -25.05 -18.49
C GLU A 3 22.50 -24.52 -18.36
N THR A 4 22.96 -23.77 -19.36
CA THR A 4 24.27 -23.11 -19.29
C THR A 4 24.23 -21.93 -18.32
N VAL A 5 25.39 -21.53 -17.78
CA VAL A 5 25.49 -20.34 -16.91
C VAL A 5 24.93 -19.10 -17.61
N GLN A 6 25.17 -18.95 -18.92
CA GLN A 6 24.66 -17.84 -19.71
C GLN A 6 23.12 -17.86 -19.83
N GLU A 7 22.51 -19.03 -20.00
CA GLU A 7 21.04 -19.19 -20.00
C GLU A 7 20.44 -18.84 -18.64
N LEU A 8 21.09 -19.27 -17.54
CA LEU A 8 20.66 -18.94 -16.18
C LEU A 8 20.75 -17.45 -15.89
N GLN A 9 21.83 -16.78 -16.30
CA GLN A 9 21.99 -15.33 -16.18
C GLN A 9 20.92 -14.58 -16.99
N ALA A 10 20.69 -14.97 -18.25
CA ALA A 10 19.63 -14.37 -19.07
C ALA A 10 18.23 -14.54 -18.45
N ARG A 11 17.96 -15.70 -17.86
CA ARG A 11 16.71 -15.99 -17.14
C ARG A 11 16.57 -15.14 -15.87
N ARG A 12 17.65 -14.99 -15.08
CA ARG A 12 17.68 -14.10 -13.92
C ARG A 12 17.35 -12.67 -14.35
N ASP A 13 18.00 -12.18 -15.40
CA ASP A 13 17.82 -10.79 -15.87
C ASP A 13 16.39 -10.54 -16.38
N ALA A 14 15.81 -11.50 -17.10
CA ALA A 14 14.41 -11.44 -17.49
C ALA A 14 13.46 -11.38 -16.27
N LEU A 15 13.72 -12.20 -15.25
CA LEU A 15 12.94 -12.17 -14.00
C LEU A 15 13.13 -10.86 -13.23
N LEU A 16 14.33 -10.27 -13.23
CA LEU A 16 14.60 -8.97 -12.61
C LEU A 16 13.81 -7.85 -13.30
N GLN A 17 13.73 -7.87 -14.63
CA GLN A 17 12.86 -6.93 -15.36
C GLN A 17 11.38 -7.11 -14.98
N MET A 18 10.92 -8.35 -14.78
CA MET A 18 9.58 -8.61 -14.26
C MET A 18 9.40 -8.09 -12.82
N CYS A 19 10.41 -8.21 -11.95
CA CYS A 19 10.36 -7.63 -10.59
C CYS A 19 10.18 -6.13 -10.64
N ILE A 20 11.02 -5.44 -11.44
CA ILE A 20 10.97 -3.99 -11.61
C ILE A 20 9.57 -3.57 -12.08
N TRP A 21 9.03 -4.25 -13.09
CA TRP A 21 7.70 -3.97 -13.60
C TRP A 21 6.60 -4.16 -12.54
N GLN A 22 6.62 -5.26 -11.79
CA GLN A 22 5.63 -5.54 -10.75
C GLN A 22 5.70 -4.54 -9.59
N ASP A 23 6.91 -4.18 -9.14
CA ASP A 23 7.09 -3.17 -8.10
C ASP A 23 6.62 -1.78 -8.58
N HIS A 24 6.90 -1.41 -9.83
CA HIS A 24 6.38 -0.18 -10.44
C HIS A 24 4.85 -0.17 -10.49
N LEU A 25 4.22 -1.28 -10.87
CA LEU A 25 2.76 -1.38 -10.85
C LEU A 25 2.19 -1.22 -9.44
N LEU A 26 2.74 -1.94 -8.46
CA LEU A 26 2.32 -1.84 -7.06
C LEU A 26 2.42 -0.40 -6.55
N GLN A 27 3.53 0.29 -6.84
CA GLN A 27 3.73 1.68 -6.46
C GLN A 27 2.79 2.63 -7.21
N SER A 28 2.47 2.34 -8.46
CA SER A 28 1.49 3.11 -9.25
C SER A 28 0.09 3.00 -8.64
N TYR A 29 -0.35 1.81 -8.24
CA TYR A 29 -1.64 1.64 -7.56
C TYR A 29 -1.71 2.40 -6.23
N ARG A 30 -0.64 2.37 -5.42
CA ARG A 30 -0.56 3.20 -4.20
C ARG A 30 -0.70 4.68 -4.51
N SER A 31 0.04 5.17 -5.51
CA SER A 31 0.06 6.58 -5.88
C SER A 31 -1.29 7.04 -6.42
N ILE A 32 -1.94 6.23 -7.26
CA ILE A 32 -3.30 6.47 -7.76
C ILE A 32 -4.30 6.52 -6.61
N ASN A 33 -4.22 5.60 -5.64
CA ASN A 33 -5.09 5.64 -4.46
C ASN A 33 -4.89 6.95 -3.72
N LEU A 34 -3.66 7.30 -3.36
CA LEU A 34 -3.38 8.51 -2.59
C LEU A 34 -3.85 9.76 -3.31
N MET A 35 -3.63 9.87 -4.62
CA MET A 35 -4.14 10.98 -5.43
C MET A 35 -5.67 11.06 -5.40
N LEU A 36 -6.36 9.93 -5.59
CA LEU A 36 -7.82 9.85 -5.53
C LEU A 36 -8.34 10.23 -4.13
N GLN A 37 -7.74 9.71 -3.07
CA GLN A 37 -8.14 10.01 -1.70
C GLN A 37 -7.88 11.47 -1.35
N SER A 38 -6.75 12.06 -1.76
CA SER A 38 -6.47 13.49 -1.58
C SER A 38 -7.52 14.35 -2.27
N PHE A 39 -7.88 14.04 -3.51
CA PHE A 39 -8.93 14.76 -4.23
C PHE A 39 -10.29 14.66 -3.50
N LEU A 40 -10.70 13.45 -3.10
CA LEU A 40 -11.96 13.24 -2.39
C LEU A 40 -11.99 13.93 -1.02
N LEU A 41 -10.88 13.93 -0.28
CA LEU A 41 -10.77 14.65 0.99
C LEU A 41 -10.84 16.16 0.81
N ILE A 42 -10.25 16.72 -0.25
CA ILE A 42 -10.39 18.15 -0.59
C ILE A 42 -11.85 18.50 -0.88
N VAL A 43 -12.54 17.68 -1.69
CA VAL A 43 -13.97 17.85 -1.97
C VAL A 43 -14.79 17.80 -0.68
N LEU A 44 -14.51 16.81 0.19
CA LEU A 44 -15.20 16.66 1.46
C LEU A 44 -14.96 17.86 2.38
N ALA A 45 -13.71 18.30 2.52
CA ALA A 45 -13.36 19.48 3.32
C ALA A 45 -14.04 20.76 2.80
N ALA A 46 -14.11 20.93 1.47
CA ALA A 46 -14.83 22.04 0.86
C ALA A 46 -16.33 21.99 1.21
N LEU A 47 -16.98 20.82 1.13
CA LEU A 47 -18.38 20.67 1.54
C LEU A 47 -18.61 21.01 3.02
N VAL A 48 -17.62 20.76 3.89
CA VAL A 48 -17.69 21.19 5.28
C VAL A 48 -17.65 22.71 5.39
N ALA A 49 -16.68 23.34 4.73
CA ALA A 49 -16.35 24.77 4.90
C ALA A 49 -17.25 25.75 4.10
N ILE A 50 -17.82 25.33 2.97
CA ILE A 50 -18.55 26.22 2.05
C ILE A 50 -19.62 27.07 2.75
N PRO A 51 -20.50 26.53 3.62
CA PRO A 51 -21.55 27.35 4.23
C PRO A 51 -21.01 28.47 5.13
N SER A 52 -19.88 28.23 5.82
CA SER A 52 -19.25 29.26 6.66
C SER A 52 -18.49 30.29 5.82
N VAL A 53 -17.95 29.91 4.65
CA VAL A 53 -17.26 30.85 3.74
C VAL A 53 -18.23 31.74 2.97
N LEU A 54 -19.45 31.26 2.71
CA LEU A 54 -20.48 32.00 1.96
C LEU A 54 -21.50 32.70 2.86
N ASP A 55 -21.20 32.89 4.14
CA ASP A 55 -22.08 33.50 5.14
C ASP A 55 -23.47 32.84 5.26
N PHE A 56 -23.58 31.56 4.92
CA PHE A 56 -24.78 30.74 5.11
C PHE A 56 -24.78 29.99 6.44
N ASP A 57 -23.93 30.39 7.39
CA ASP A 57 -23.64 29.65 8.63
C ASP A 57 -24.89 29.44 9.52
N GLN A 58 -25.88 30.33 9.41
CA GLN A 58 -27.15 30.21 10.13
C GLN A 58 -28.24 29.42 9.37
N SER A 59 -28.03 29.11 8.10
CA SER A 59 -29.05 28.45 7.28
C SER A 59 -28.96 26.93 7.41
N ALA A 60 -29.78 26.37 8.30
CA ALA A 60 -29.90 24.92 8.49
C ALA A 60 -30.12 24.15 7.18
N ILE A 61 -30.82 24.72 6.20
CA ILE A 61 -31.06 24.12 4.88
C ILE A 61 -29.75 23.92 4.10
N PHE A 62 -28.88 24.93 4.04
CA PHE A 62 -27.58 24.81 3.35
C PHE A 62 -26.66 23.78 4.04
N HIS A 63 -26.69 23.74 5.38
CA HIS A 63 -25.96 22.70 6.12
C HIS A 63 -26.52 21.30 5.85
N LEU A 64 -27.84 21.14 5.72
CA LEU A 64 -28.47 19.86 5.39
C LEU A 64 -28.07 19.40 3.99
N LEU A 65 -28.14 20.29 2.99
CA LEU A 65 -27.73 19.96 1.62
C LEU A 65 -26.27 19.53 1.54
N THR A 66 -25.39 20.21 2.27
CA THR A 66 -23.96 19.85 2.31
C THR A 66 -23.68 18.56 3.08
N VAL A 67 -24.46 18.22 4.10
CA VAL A 67 -24.41 16.87 4.74
C VAL A 67 -24.85 15.79 3.74
N VAL A 68 -25.96 16.02 3.04
CA VAL A 68 -26.49 15.08 2.03
C VAL A 68 -25.47 14.86 0.90
N ALA A 69 -24.70 15.89 0.52
CA ALA A 69 -23.60 15.75 -0.43
C ALA A 69 -22.33 15.11 0.16
N ALA A 70 -21.99 15.38 1.41
CA ALA A 70 -20.80 14.84 2.08
C ALA A 70 -20.90 13.33 2.35
N PHE A 71 -22.11 12.82 2.58
CA PHE A 71 -22.36 11.42 2.84
C PHE A 71 -21.91 10.47 1.70
N PRO A 72 -22.35 10.64 0.43
CA PRO A 72 -21.88 9.81 -0.67
C PRO A 72 -20.39 9.97 -0.94
N VAL A 73 -19.81 11.17 -0.78
CA VAL A 73 -18.35 11.38 -0.92
C VAL A 73 -17.58 10.53 0.09
N THR A 74 -18.02 10.52 1.36
CA THR A 74 -17.44 9.66 2.40
C THR A 74 -17.59 8.17 2.07
N GLY A 75 -18.74 7.77 1.52
CA GLY A 75 -18.97 6.42 1.03
C GLY A 75 -18.03 6.02 -0.11
N VAL A 76 -17.76 6.92 -1.06
CA VAL A 76 -16.82 6.70 -2.16
C VAL A 76 -15.38 6.55 -1.65
N ILE A 77 -14.96 7.38 -0.68
CA ILE A 77 -13.67 7.23 0.01
C ILE A 77 -13.55 5.82 0.60
N TRP A 78 -14.57 5.39 1.35
CA TRP A 78 -14.55 4.07 1.97
C TRP A 78 -14.46 2.93 0.94
N PHE A 79 -15.30 2.99 -0.09
CA PHE A 79 -15.36 1.99 -1.15
C PHE A 79 -14.04 1.88 -1.92
N THR A 80 -13.54 3.00 -2.43
CA THR A 80 -12.31 3.04 -3.25
C THR A 80 -11.09 2.59 -2.46
N ASN A 81 -10.97 3.02 -1.20
CA ASN A 81 -9.87 2.64 -0.34
C ASN A 81 -9.87 1.12 -0.06
N SER A 82 -11.06 0.54 0.15
CA SER A 82 -11.20 -0.91 0.36
C SER A 82 -10.85 -1.71 -0.89
N LYS A 83 -11.31 -1.27 -2.07
CA LYS A 83 -11.02 -1.96 -3.33
C LYS A 83 -9.56 -1.85 -3.74
N ILE A 84 -8.93 -0.69 -3.56
CA ILE A 84 -7.51 -0.55 -3.90
C ILE A 84 -6.63 -1.30 -2.89
N GLN A 85 -7.03 -1.37 -1.61
CA GLN A 85 -6.33 -2.20 -0.63
C GLN A 85 -6.32 -3.69 -1.03
N GLU A 86 -7.44 -4.23 -1.53
CA GLU A 86 -7.50 -5.59 -2.09
C GLU A 86 -6.51 -5.78 -3.25
N ILE A 87 -6.46 -4.82 -4.19
CA ILE A 87 -5.55 -4.85 -5.35
C ILE A 87 -4.08 -4.81 -4.91
N ILE A 88 -3.73 -3.92 -3.98
CA ILE A 88 -2.37 -3.76 -3.47
C ILE A 88 -1.89 -5.04 -2.78
N LEU A 89 -2.77 -5.70 -2.00
CA LEU A 89 -2.45 -6.97 -1.37
C LEU A 89 -2.21 -8.07 -2.39
N ALA A 90 -3.08 -8.18 -3.41
CA ALA A 90 -2.90 -9.16 -4.49
C ALA A 90 -1.58 -8.93 -5.26
N ARG A 91 -1.28 -7.67 -5.62
CA ARG A 91 -0.03 -7.30 -6.29
C ARG A 91 1.21 -7.52 -5.42
N GLY A 92 1.10 -7.34 -4.09
CA GLY A 92 2.17 -7.73 -3.17
C GLY A 92 2.50 -9.22 -3.23
N GLY A 93 1.48 -10.06 -3.46
CA GLY A 93 1.63 -11.49 -3.74
C GLY A 93 2.39 -11.76 -5.03
N ASP A 94 2.02 -11.07 -6.12
CA ASP A 94 2.69 -11.18 -7.43
C ASP A 94 4.18 -10.79 -7.34
N VAL A 95 4.49 -9.67 -6.70
CA VAL A 95 5.88 -9.22 -6.46
C VAL A 95 6.65 -10.29 -5.68
N SER A 96 6.07 -10.80 -4.60
CA SER A 96 6.70 -11.84 -3.78
C SER A 96 6.95 -13.11 -4.56
N TYR A 97 6.01 -13.50 -5.44
CA TYR A 97 6.17 -14.65 -6.32
C TYR A 97 7.37 -14.49 -7.26
N VAL A 98 7.51 -13.34 -7.92
CA VAL A 98 8.64 -13.12 -8.84
C VAL A 98 9.97 -13.06 -8.07
N HIS A 99 10.02 -12.38 -6.92
CA HIS A 99 11.21 -12.33 -6.07
C HIS A 99 11.71 -13.74 -5.68
N LYS A 100 10.81 -14.64 -5.27
CA LYS A 100 11.16 -16.03 -4.94
C LYS A 100 11.76 -16.75 -6.14
N ARG A 101 11.27 -16.48 -7.35
CA ARG A 101 11.82 -17.09 -8.57
C ARG A 101 13.21 -16.57 -8.90
N VAL A 102 13.48 -15.28 -8.70
CA VAL A 102 14.83 -14.72 -8.89
C VAL A 102 15.82 -15.40 -7.94
N VAL A 103 15.52 -15.45 -6.63
CA VAL A 103 16.41 -16.09 -5.65
C VAL A 103 16.67 -17.55 -5.98
N ARG A 104 15.64 -18.30 -6.42
CA ARG A 104 15.83 -19.70 -6.85
C ARG A 104 16.77 -19.85 -8.05
N VAL A 105 16.70 -18.94 -9.01
CA VAL A 105 17.61 -18.95 -10.18
C VAL A 105 19.02 -18.54 -9.75
N GLU A 106 19.16 -17.53 -8.90
CA GLU A 106 20.47 -17.13 -8.39
C GLU A 106 21.13 -18.22 -7.55
N ASN A 107 20.38 -19.01 -6.79
CA ASN A 107 20.95 -20.14 -6.05
C ASN A 107 21.56 -21.23 -6.95
N THR A 108 21.24 -21.25 -8.25
CA THR A 108 21.91 -22.12 -9.23
C THR A 108 23.13 -21.49 -9.90
N LEU A 109 23.35 -20.18 -9.68
CA LEU A 109 24.52 -19.44 -10.15
C LEU A 109 25.65 -19.49 -9.12
N PRO A 110 26.90 -19.23 -9.54
CA PRO A 110 28.02 -19.00 -8.62
C PRO A 110 27.71 -17.88 -7.62
N VAL A 111 28.24 -17.96 -6.41
CA VAL A 111 27.97 -16.98 -5.33
C VAL A 111 28.21 -15.53 -5.79
N ALA A 112 29.25 -15.28 -6.59
CA ALA A 112 29.58 -13.96 -7.12
C ALA A 112 28.47 -13.33 -8.01
N ASP A 113 27.58 -14.14 -8.57
CA ASP A 113 26.50 -13.71 -9.46
C ASP A 113 25.13 -13.58 -8.76
N ARG A 114 25.06 -13.84 -7.44
CA ARG A 114 23.82 -13.85 -6.62
C ARG A 114 23.45 -12.47 -6.07
N VAL A 115 23.56 -11.44 -6.90
CA VAL A 115 23.48 -10.03 -6.50
C VAL A 115 22.10 -9.67 -5.92
N PHE A 116 21.01 -10.20 -6.47
CA PHE A 116 19.68 -9.90 -5.95
C PHE A 116 19.44 -10.54 -4.58
N THR A 117 19.96 -11.75 -4.37
CA THR A 117 19.88 -12.47 -3.10
C THR A 117 20.70 -11.76 -2.04
N GLU A 118 21.92 -11.34 -2.35
CA GLU A 118 22.73 -10.47 -1.49
C GLU A 118 21.98 -9.18 -1.15
N PHE A 119 21.43 -8.49 -2.16
CA PHE A 119 20.62 -7.29 -1.94
C PHE A 119 19.45 -7.57 -1.00
N LYS A 120 18.73 -8.69 -1.17
CA LYS A 120 17.63 -9.07 -0.28
C LYS A 120 18.10 -9.27 1.14
N ILE A 121 19.23 -9.94 1.35
CA ILE A 121 19.82 -10.14 2.68
C ILE A 121 20.18 -8.80 3.34
N VAL A 122 20.77 -7.87 2.58
CA VAL A 122 21.10 -6.52 3.06
C VAL A 122 19.85 -5.69 3.38
N GLN A 123 18.78 -5.83 2.58
CA GLN A 123 17.52 -5.13 2.79
C GLN A 123 16.90 -5.43 4.17
N GLY A 124 17.28 -6.56 4.77
CA GLY A 124 16.85 -6.96 6.12
C GLY A 124 15.40 -7.42 6.16
N GLY A 125 14.88 -7.63 7.38
CA GLY A 125 13.50 -8.06 7.58
C GLY A 125 13.22 -9.49 7.13
N HIS A 126 14.21 -10.38 7.25
CA HIS A 126 14.05 -11.82 7.11
C HIS A 126 13.32 -12.29 8.37
N GLY A 127 12.22 -13.03 8.24
CA GLY A 127 11.33 -13.31 9.38
C GLY A 127 12.08 -13.79 10.62
N ASP A 128 12.80 -14.90 10.42
CA ASP A 128 13.46 -15.69 11.47
C ASP A 128 14.98 -15.76 11.32
N PHE A 129 15.56 -15.22 10.24
CA PHE A 129 17.01 -15.20 10.04
C PHE A 129 17.61 -13.91 10.56
N THR A 130 18.70 -14.04 11.32
CA THR A 130 19.69 -12.98 11.41
C THR A 130 20.35 -12.77 10.05
N ARG A 131 20.94 -11.59 9.83
CA ARG A 131 21.66 -11.30 8.59
C ARG A 131 22.79 -12.31 8.35
N GLU A 132 23.55 -12.64 9.39
CA GLU A 132 24.69 -13.57 9.33
C GLU A 132 24.24 -14.99 8.96
N GLU A 133 23.10 -15.46 9.50
CA GLU A 133 22.52 -16.76 9.13
C GLU A 133 22.08 -16.78 7.67
N ALA A 134 21.47 -15.68 7.18
CA ALA A 134 21.06 -15.58 5.79
C ALA A 134 22.26 -15.52 4.83
N GLU A 135 23.31 -14.76 5.16
CA GLU A 135 24.56 -14.73 4.37
C GLU A 135 25.18 -16.13 4.30
N LYS A 136 25.29 -16.82 5.44
CA LYS A 136 25.85 -18.18 5.50
C LYS A 136 25.04 -19.19 4.68
N LEU A 137 23.72 -19.09 4.67
CA LEU A 137 22.86 -20.04 3.96
C LEU A 137 22.78 -19.78 2.45
N PHE A 138 22.66 -18.51 2.05
CA PHE A 138 22.38 -18.14 0.65
C PHE A 138 23.61 -17.70 -0.15
N LEU A 139 24.65 -17.20 0.52
CA LEU A 139 25.92 -16.76 -0.10
C LEU A 139 27.04 -17.79 0.12
N SER A 140 26.67 -19.06 0.27
CA SER A 140 27.58 -20.20 0.27
C SER A 140 27.16 -21.26 -0.74
N ASP A 141 27.96 -22.30 -0.90
CA ASP A 141 27.65 -23.45 -1.75
C ASP A 141 26.64 -24.43 -1.11
N GLN A 142 25.96 -24.01 -0.03
CA GLN A 142 24.93 -24.81 0.60
C GLN A 142 23.67 -24.91 -0.27
N SER A 143 22.99 -26.06 -0.18
CA SER A 143 21.70 -26.26 -0.85
C SER A 143 20.61 -25.48 -0.13
N VAL A 144 20.01 -24.51 -0.82
CA VAL A 144 18.90 -23.71 -0.31
C VAL A 144 17.56 -24.38 -0.63
N THR A 145 16.69 -24.54 0.37
CA THR A 145 15.36 -25.13 0.17
C THR A 145 14.32 -24.09 -0.27
N VAL A 146 13.17 -24.55 -0.74
CA VAL A 146 12.03 -23.68 -1.07
C VAL A 146 11.53 -22.91 0.15
N GLU A 147 11.58 -23.53 1.33
CA GLU A 147 11.15 -22.91 2.59
C GLU A 147 12.09 -21.78 3.02
N ASP A 148 13.40 -21.95 2.81
CA ASP A 148 14.38 -20.90 3.11
C ASP A 148 14.11 -19.67 2.24
N VAL A 149 13.88 -19.87 0.93
CA VAL A 149 13.51 -18.78 0.01
C VAL A 149 12.22 -18.09 0.44
N GLU A 150 11.24 -18.85 0.93
CA GLU A 150 9.99 -18.30 1.46
C GLU A 150 10.28 -17.36 2.65
N LYS A 151 11.09 -17.80 3.61
CA LYS A 151 11.47 -17.03 4.80
C LYS A 151 12.26 -15.75 4.47
N LEU A 152 13.15 -15.83 3.46
CA LEU A 152 13.91 -14.67 2.99
C LEU A 152 12.99 -13.61 2.36
N ILE A 153 12.03 -14.01 1.54
CA ILE A 153 11.19 -13.06 0.78
C ILE A 153 9.97 -12.56 1.57
N THR A 154 9.29 -13.42 2.33
CA THR A 154 8.01 -13.09 2.99
C THR A 154 8.16 -12.57 4.43
N GLY A 155 9.38 -12.31 4.88
CA GLY A 155 9.67 -11.84 6.22
C GLY A 155 9.07 -10.47 6.60
N ARG A 156 9.62 -9.88 7.65
CA ARG A 156 9.22 -8.61 8.28
C ARG A 156 9.10 -7.41 7.32
N LEU A 157 9.83 -7.33 6.21
CA LEU A 157 9.66 -6.21 5.25
C LEU A 157 8.28 -6.20 4.57
N GLY A 158 7.79 -7.37 4.16
CA GLY A 158 6.44 -7.53 3.63
C GLY A 158 5.38 -7.24 4.68
N PHE A 159 5.66 -7.52 5.95
CA PHE A 159 4.81 -7.13 7.08
C PHE A 159 4.80 -5.62 7.32
N ALA A 160 5.96 -4.96 7.41
CA ALA A 160 6.07 -3.52 7.62
C ALA A 160 5.35 -2.71 6.53
N ARG A 161 5.52 -3.11 5.26
CA ARG A 161 4.82 -2.51 4.13
C ARG A 161 3.30 -2.66 4.26
N ARG A 162 2.80 -3.84 4.65
CA ARG A 162 1.36 -4.08 4.91
C ARG A 162 0.83 -3.25 6.08
N VAL A 163 1.61 -3.10 7.14
CA VAL A 163 1.22 -2.30 8.32
C VAL A 163 1.17 -0.82 7.96
N ILE A 164 2.17 -0.29 7.27
CA ILE A 164 2.20 1.10 6.80
C ILE A 164 1.00 1.36 5.88
N ASP A 165 0.77 0.51 4.88
CA ASP A 165 -0.35 0.66 3.95
C ASP A 165 -1.69 0.63 4.70
N ARG A 166 -1.87 -0.31 5.64
CA ARG A 166 -3.09 -0.40 6.45
C ARG A 166 -3.31 0.85 7.29
N ASN A 167 -2.29 1.29 8.03
CA ASN A 167 -2.39 2.48 8.88
C ASN A 167 -2.68 3.75 8.05
N LEU A 168 -2.08 3.86 6.88
CA LEU A 168 -2.33 4.98 5.95
C LEU A 168 -3.78 4.96 5.46
N PHE A 169 -4.28 3.81 5.05
CA PHE A 169 -5.66 3.66 4.59
C PHE A 169 -6.68 3.90 5.70
N ASP A 170 -6.42 3.41 6.91
CA ASP A 170 -7.27 3.64 8.07
C ASP A 170 -7.25 5.11 8.49
N GLY A 171 -6.09 5.77 8.44
CA GLY A 171 -5.97 7.22 8.67
C GLY A 171 -6.83 8.06 7.73
N ILE A 172 -6.87 7.71 6.44
CA ILE A 172 -7.74 8.38 5.45
C ILE A 172 -9.22 8.17 5.77
N ARG A 173 -9.62 6.93 6.11
CA ARG A 173 -11.02 6.64 6.51
C ARG A 173 -11.43 7.42 7.74
N ILE A 174 -10.57 7.45 8.75
CA ILE A 174 -10.79 8.18 10.01
C ILE A 174 -10.95 9.68 9.71
N ALA A 175 -10.05 10.28 8.91
CA ALA A 175 -10.14 11.68 8.53
C ALA A 175 -11.47 12.02 7.84
N ALA A 176 -11.93 11.17 6.92
CA ALA A 176 -13.21 11.38 6.23
C ALA A 176 -14.41 11.30 7.20
N VAL A 177 -14.42 10.32 8.11
CA VAL A 177 -15.46 10.20 9.14
C VAL A 177 -15.46 11.42 10.06
N LEU A 178 -14.28 11.87 10.50
CA LEU A 178 -14.16 13.06 11.36
C LEU A 178 -14.72 14.32 10.68
N LEU A 179 -14.44 14.51 9.38
CA LEU A 179 -15.01 15.63 8.60
C LEU A 179 -16.54 15.53 8.52
N LEU A 180 -17.09 14.34 8.24
CA LEU A 180 -18.52 14.12 8.17
C LEU A 180 -19.21 14.37 9.52
N VAL A 181 -18.65 13.82 10.61
CA VAL A 181 -19.16 14.03 11.98
C VAL A 181 -19.13 15.50 12.34
N THR A 182 -18.02 16.19 12.07
CA THR A 182 -17.90 17.64 12.28
C THR A 182 -19.02 18.38 11.55
N LYS A 183 -19.29 18.02 10.29
CA LYS A 183 -20.34 18.65 9.51
C LYS A 183 -21.74 18.40 10.07
N ILE A 184 -22.02 17.19 10.53
CA ILE A 184 -23.29 16.86 11.18
C ILE A 184 -23.48 17.68 12.47
N LEU A 185 -22.43 17.83 13.27
CA LEU A 185 -22.48 18.66 14.49
C LEU A 185 -22.77 20.13 14.18
N ILE A 186 -22.15 20.69 13.12
CA ILE A 186 -22.44 22.06 12.68
C ILE A 186 -23.91 22.18 12.22
N LEU A 187 -24.44 21.20 11.49
CA LEU A 187 -25.86 21.19 11.11
C LEU A 187 -26.78 21.21 12.34
N ILE A 188 -26.49 20.39 13.36
CA ILE A 188 -27.28 20.35 14.59
C ILE A 188 -27.25 21.73 15.27
N ALA A 189 -26.08 22.37 15.36
CA ALA A 189 -25.95 23.71 15.92
C ALA A 189 -26.78 24.76 15.15
N ALA A 190 -26.74 24.72 13.81
CA ALA A 190 -27.52 25.62 12.97
C ALA A 190 -29.04 25.41 13.15
N ILE A 191 -29.50 24.16 13.30
CA ILE A 191 -30.92 23.87 13.58
C ILE A 191 -31.34 24.45 14.93
N VAL A 192 -30.53 24.28 15.97
CA VAL A 192 -30.83 24.82 17.31
C VAL A 192 -30.91 26.34 17.28
N GLN A 193 -29.96 27.02 16.63
CA GLN A 193 -29.99 28.48 16.49
C GLN A 193 -31.24 28.95 15.75
N TRP A 194 -31.62 28.27 14.66
CA TRP A 194 -32.82 28.63 13.90
C TRP A 194 -34.12 28.53 14.71
N GLN A 195 -34.20 27.61 15.68
CA GLN A 195 -35.36 27.49 16.57
C GLN A 195 -35.43 28.59 17.66
N THR A 196 -34.33 29.28 17.93
CA THR A 196 -34.25 30.33 18.96
C THR A 196 -34.53 31.73 18.46
N VAL A 197 -34.73 31.90 17.15
CA VAL A 197 -35.06 33.17 16.46
C VAL A 197 -36.53 33.16 16.08
#